data_AF-A0A7Y9FQ68-F1
#
_entry.id   AF-A0A7Y9FQ68-F1
#
_cell.length_a   1.000
_cell.length_b   1.000
_cell.length_c   1.000
_cell.angle_alpha   90.00
_cell.angle_beta   90.00
_cell.angle_gamma   90.00
#
_symmetry.space_group_name_H-M   'P 1'
#
loop_
_entity.id
_entity.type
_entity.pdbx_description
1 polymer ?
#
loop_
_entity_poly.entity_id
_entity_poly.type
_entity_poly.pdbx_seq_one_letter_code
_entity_poly.pdbx_strand_id
1 'polypeptide(L)'
;MSRWFILRTSGGQTLPLMRSLRAAGYDVWTPAKVLRRTVRAKTPAGTRTIEADAPILPTFLFAKEEHLVALTGEASDPASQHPAFSVFHRAGKAPIIGGAQITGLQAEEAREQAAIAAIRDAETYQEAQRIRMATAKTEAARRRAARAVELAQLRELRGKPMAFAAGAEVTVTNMPAMDGLTGVVEAVNGPAARVQFGNRSWKIEGWRLLPASQQTKAA
;
A
#
# COMPACT_ATOMS: atom_id res chain seq x y z
N MET A 1 -13.45 14.36 -17.87
CA MET A 1 -12.35 13.92 -16.96
C MET A 1 -12.72 12.55 -16.41
N SER A 2 -11.82 11.57 -16.50
CA SER A 2 -12.09 10.22 -15.99
C SER A 2 -12.15 10.20 -14.45
N ARG A 3 -13.26 9.71 -13.90
CA ARG A 3 -13.48 9.52 -12.46
C ARG A 3 -13.61 8.03 -12.16
N TRP A 4 -13.03 7.62 -11.04
CA TRP A 4 -12.90 6.23 -10.64
C TRP A 4 -13.42 6.05 -9.22
N PHE A 5 -13.80 4.84 -8.86
CA PHE A 5 -14.04 4.43 -7.49
C PHE A 5 -13.34 3.08 -7.22
N ILE A 6 -13.26 2.69 -5.95
CA ILE A 6 -12.50 1.51 -5.54
C ILE A 6 -13.44 0.34 -5.23
N LEU A 7 -13.14 -0.81 -5.80
CA LEU A 7 -13.65 -2.11 -5.38
C LEU A 7 -12.61 -2.82 -4.49
N ARG A 8 -13.11 -3.65 -3.58
CA ARG A 8 -12.34 -4.51 -2.71
C ARG A 8 -12.68 -5.98 -2.92
N THR A 9 -11.67 -6.82 -2.90
CA THR A 9 -11.80 -8.29 -2.89
C THR A 9 -10.69 -8.92 -2.08
N SER A 10 -10.68 -10.25 -1.96
CA SER A 10 -9.55 -10.97 -1.36
C SER A 10 -8.32 -10.92 -2.27
N GLY A 11 -7.11 -10.93 -1.68
CA GLY A 11 -5.87 -10.69 -2.44
C GLY A 11 -5.68 -11.61 -3.64
N GLY A 12 -6.01 -12.90 -3.48
CA GLY A 12 -5.93 -13.90 -4.55
C GLY A 12 -6.97 -13.76 -5.66
N GLN A 13 -8.04 -12.99 -5.44
CA GLN A 13 -9.14 -12.79 -6.39
C GLN A 13 -9.04 -11.49 -7.19
N THR A 14 -8.04 -10.65 -6.91
CA THR A 14 -7.88 -9.33 -7.56
C THR A 14 -7.87 -9.41 -9.09
N LEU A 15 -7.00 -10.26 -9.68
CA LEU A 15 -6.91 -10.42 -11.13
C LEU A 15 -8.06 -11.24 -11.73
N PRO A 16 -8.50 -12.38 -11.14
CA PRO A 16 -9.70 -13.07 -11.59
C PRO A 16 -10.94 -12.16 -11.66
N LEU A 17 -11.17 -11.35 -10.62
CA LEU A 17 -12.28 -10.41 -10.57
C LEU A 17 -12.18 -9.36 -11.68
N MET A 18 -11.01 -8.74 -11.85
CA MET A 18 -10.80 -7.75 -12.92
C MET A 18 -11.12 -8.35 -14.29
N ARG A 19 -10.64 -9.57 -14.58
CA ARG A 19 -10.90 -10.25 -15.85
C ARG A 19 -12.39 -10.55 -16.04
N SER A 20 -13.05 -11.05 -14.99
CA SER A 20 -14.49 -11.36 -15.02
C SER A 20 -15.35 -10.12 -15.26
N LEU A 21 -15.09 -9.02 -14.54
CA LEU A 21 -15.81 -7.76 -14.72
C LEU A 21 -15.54 -7.12 -16.10
N ARG A 22 -14.29 -7.14 -16.58
CA ARG A 22 -13.98 -6.69 -17.95
C ARG A 22 -14.71 -7.51 -19.01
N ALA A 23 -14.78 -8.82 -18.84
CA ALA A 23 -15.51 -9.70 -19.76
C ALA A 23 -17.01 -9.40 -19.79
N ALA A 24 -17.57 -8.90 -18.68
CA ALA A 24 -18.95 -8.41 -18.61
C ALA A 24 -19.14 -6.97 -19.14
N GLY A 25 -18.09 -6.33 -19.66
CA GLY A 25 -18.15 -5.00 -20.27
C GLY A 25 -17.93 -3.83 -19.31
N TYR A 26 -17.55 -4.08 -18.06
CA TYR A 26 -17.21 -3.01 -17.12
C TYR A 26 -15.81 -2.46 -17.38
N ASP A 27 -15.67 -1.14 -17.41
CA ASP A 27 -14.35 -0.47 -17.42
C ASP A 27 -13.76 -0.50 -16.00
N VAL A 28 -13.01 -1.57 -15.74
CA VAL A 28 -12.26 -1.79 -14.51
C VAL A 28 -10.78 -1.99 -14.79
N TRP A 29 -9.93 -1.69 -13.81
CA TRP A 29 -8.49 -1.80 -13.92
C TRP A 29 -7.86 -2.03 -12.54
N THR A 30 -6.81 -2.84 -12.49
CA THR A 30 -5.90 -2.91 -11.35
C THR A 30 -4.48 -2.94 -11.90
N PRO A 31 -3.52 -2.22 -11.28
CA PRO A 31 -2.13 -2.31 -11.70
C PRO A 31 -1.59 -3.72 -11.48
N ALA A 32 -1.00 -4.32 -12.52
CA ALA A 32 -0.43 -5.66 -12.50
C ALA A 32 1.05 -5.67 -12.89
N LYS A 33 1.77 -6.69 -12.44
CA LYS A 33 3.15 -6.99 -12.82
C LYS A 33 3.32 -8.47 -13.11
N VAL A 34 4.26 -8.83 -13.96
CA VAL A 34 4.60 -10.24 -14.20
C VAL A 34 5.65 -10.69 -13.19
N LEU A 35 5.33 -11.75 -12.45
CA LEU A 35 6.26 -12.44 -11.58
C LEU A 35 6.79 -13.69 -12.25
N ARG A 36 8.09 -13.91 -12.14
CA ARG A 36 8.72 -15.19 -12.46
C ARG A 36 8.72 -16.07 -11.24
N ARG A 37 8.07 -17.23 -11.33
CA ARG A 37 8.04 -18.23 -10.26
C ARG A 37 8.63 -19.53 -10.76
N THR A 38 9.57 -20.07 -9.99
CA THR A 38 10.06 -21.44 -10.20
C THR A 38 9.03 -22.42 -9.63
N VAL A 39 8.52 -23.31 -10.46
CA VAL A 39 7.59 -24.37 -10.06
C VAL A 39 8.23 -25.73 -10.31
N ARG A 40 7.85 -26.72 -9.48
CA ARG A 40 8.24 -28.12 -9.73
C ARG A 40 7.64 -28.59 -11.05
N ALA A 41 8.45 -29.27 -11.84
CA ALA A 41 8.03 -29.83 -13.12
C ALA A 41 8.70 -31.19 -13.37
N LYS A 42 8.08 -32.01 -14.22
CA LYS A 42 8.65 -33.28 -14.68
C LYS A 42 9.69 -33.04 -15.78
N THR A 43 10.72 -32.26 -15.47
CA THR A 43 11.89 -32.02 -16.33
C THR A 43 13.14 -32.63 -15.67
N PRO A 44 14.24 -32.90 -16.39
CA PRO A 44 15.47 -33.42 -15.80
C PRO A 44 16.04 -32.53 -14.67
N ALA A 45 15.82 -31.21 -14.75
CA ALA A 45 16.19 -30.24 -13.71
C ALA A 45 15.20 -30.17 -12.53
N GLY A 46 14.09 -30.92 -12.57
CA GLY A 46 13.04 -30.96 -11.53
C GLY A 46 12.22 -29.68 -11.36
N THR A 47 12.56 -28.61 -12.08
CA THR A 47 11.94 -27.29 -11.97
C THR A 47 11.82 -26.62 -13.34
N ARG A 48 10.84 -25.72 -13.46
CA ARG A 48 10.71 -24.80 -14.59
C ARG A 48 10.31 -23.42 -14.08
N THR A 49 10.75 -22.37 -14.76
CA THR A 49 10.28 -21.01 -14.46
C THR A 49 9.01 -20.74 -15.27
N ILE A 50 7.97 -20.26 -14.61
CA ILE A 50 6.76 -19.76 -15.26
C ILE A 50 6.61 -18.26 -15.00
N GLU A 51 6.05 -17.57 -15.98
CA GLU A 51 5.63 -16.18 -15.86
C GLU A 51 4.14 -16.17 -15.45
N ALA A 52 3.83 -15.42 -14.40
CA ALA A 52 2.48 -15.31 -13.86
C ALA A 52 2.19 -13.86 -13.49
N ASP A 53 1.03 -13.35 -13.90
CA ASP A 53 0.56 -12.03 -13.50
C ASP A 53 0.27 -11.99 -12.00
N ALA A 54 0.67 -10.91 -11.35
CA ALA A 54 0.33 -10.62 -9.97
C ALA A 54 -0.09 -9.15 -9.83
N PRO A 55 -1.09 -8.84 -8.99
CA PRO A 55 -1.47 -7.45 -8.74
C PRO A 55 -0.35 -6.72 -8.00
N ILE A 56 -0.02 -5.50 -8.42
CA ILE A 56 0.90 -4.60 -7.69
C ILE A 56 0.24 -4.17 -6.37
N LEU A 57 -1.08 -3.95 -6.41
CA LEU A 57 -1.91 -3.59 -5.28
C LEU A 57 -2.97 -4.68 -5.05
N PRO A 58 -2.64 -5.77 -4.31
CA PRO A 58 -3.61 -6.80 -4.00
C PRO A 58 -4.84 -6.22 -3.27
N THR A 59 -5.98 -6.87 -3.42
CA THR A 59 -7.28 -6.54 -2.79
C THR A 59 -8.03 -5.36 -3.39
N PHE A 60 -7.41 -4.52 -4.21
CA PHE A 60 -8.03 -3.30 -4.73
C PHE A 60 -8.15 -3.31 -6.26
N LEU A 61 -9.32 -2.90 -6.76
CA LEU A 61 -9.55 -2.62 -8.18
C LEU A 61 -10.16 -1.23 -8.32
N PHE A 62 -9.91 -0.58 -9.46
CA PHE A 62 -10.49 0.71 -9.82
C PHE A 62 -11.54 0.48 -10.90
N ALA A 63 -12.73 1.04 -10.73
CA ALA A 63 -13.82 1.00 -11.70
C ALA A 63 -14.24 2.42 -12.07
N LYS A 64 -14.71 2.65 -13.31
CA LYS A 64 -15.24 3.96 -13.70
C LYS A 64 -16.48 4.31 -12.89
N GLU A 65 -16.61 5.57 -12.50
CA GLU A 65 -17.77 6.07 -11.73
C GLU A 65 -19.12 5.78 -12.37
N GLU A 66 -19.19 5.74 -13.71
CA GLU A 66 -20.42 5.42 -14.45
C GLU A 66 -20.96 4.01 -14.16
N HIS A 67 -20.13 3.09 -13.66
CA HIS A 67 -20.52 1.73 -13.28
C HIS A 67 -20.85 1.58 -11.79
N LEU A 68 -20.81 2.65 -10.99
CA LEU A 68 -20.98 2.56 -9.54
C LEU A 68 -22.30 1.90 -9.12
N VAL A 69 -23.42 2.33 -9.71
CA VAL A 69 -24.74 1.79 -9.36
C VAL A 69 -24.86 0.32 -9.73
N ALA A 70 -24.44 -0.05 -10.94
CA ALA A 70 -24.49 -1.43 -11.43
C ALA A 70 -23.62 -2.37 -10.56
N LEU A 71 -22.37 -1.97 -10.29
CA LEU A 71 -21.43 -2.79 -9.52
C LEU A 71 -21.79 -2.88 -8.03
N THR A 72 -22.47 -1.89 -7.45
CA THR A 72 -23.04 -2.00 -6.10
C THR A 72 -24.18 -3.02 -6.05
N GLY A 73 -25.03 -3.05 -7.09
CA GLY A 73 -26.07 -4.06 -7.25
C GLY A 73 -25.48 -5.48 -7.34
N GLU A 74 -24.55 -5.68 -8.26
CA GLU A 74 -23.82 -6.94 -8.44
C GLU A 74 -23.11 -7.42 -7.17
N ALA A 75 -22.47 -6.50 -6.44
CA ALA A 75 -21.78 -6.85 -5.19
C ALA A 75 -22.72 -7.36 -4.09
N SER A 76 -24.02 -7.03 -4.17
CA SER A 76 -25.04 -7.44 -3.21
C SER A 76 -25.81 -8.68 -3.66
N ASP A 77 -25.65 -9.09 -4.92
CA ASP A 77 -26.36 -10.24 -5.48
C ASP A 77 -25.61 -11.55 -5.12
N PRO A 78 -26.20 -12.44 -4.29
CA PRO A 78 -25.59 -13.73 -3.98
C PRO A 78 -25.50 -14.67 -5.20
N ALA A 79 -26.23 -14.39 -6.29
CA ALA A 79 -26.19 -15.14 -7.54
C ALA A 79 -25.20 -14.55 -8.57
N SER A 80 -24.44 -13.51 -8.22
CA SER A 80 -23.47 -12.90 -9.14
C SER A 80 -22.43 -13.92 -9.60
N GLN A 81 -22.12 -13.89 -10.90
CA GLN A 81 -21.13 -14.79 -11.52
C GLN A 81 -19.67 -14.34 -11.26
N HIS A 82 -19.51 -13.18 -10.63
CA HIS A 82 -18.21 -12.58 -10.35
C HIS A 82 -17.61 -13.11 -9.04
N PRO A 83 -16.27 -13.22 -8.92
CA PRO A 83 -15.63 -13.47 -7.63
C PRO A 83 -16.08 -12.47 -6.58
N ALA A 84 -16.29 -12.89 -5.34
CA ALA A 84 -16.84 -12.03 -4.29
C ALA A 84 -16.05 -10.70 -4.14
N PHE A 85 -16.79 -9.59 -4.10
CA PHE A 85 -16.24 -8.24 -3.99
C PHE A 85 -17.20 -7.29 -3.26
N SER A 86 -16.70 -6.11 -2.93
CA SER A 86 -17.48 -5.04 -2.30
C SER A 86 -16.99 -3.68 -2.77
N VAL A 87 -17.83 -2.66 -2.72
CA VAL A 87 -17.39 -1.27 -2.93
C VAL A 87 -16.67 -0.77 -1.67
N PHE A 88 -15.51 -0.16 -1.84
CA PHE A 88 -14.80 0.45 -0.72
C PHE A 88 -15.55 1.69 -0.24
N HIS A 89 -15.91 1.70 1.04
CA HIS A 89 -16.60 2.82 1.67
C HIS A 89 -15.72 3.45 2.76
N ARG A 90 -15.80 4.77 2.88
CA ARG A 90 -15.23 5.55 3.98
C ARG A 90 -16.29 6.54 4.47
N ALA A 91 -16.60 6.53 5.76
CA ALA A 91 -17.68 7.32 6.35
C ALA A 91 -19.02 7.17 5.59
N GLY A 92 -19.37 5.92 5.25
CA GLY A 92 -20.62 5.57 4.56
C GLY A 92 -20.70 5.97 3.08
N LYS A 93 -19.61 6.48 2.47
CA LYS A 93 -19.58 6.90 1.06
C LYS A 93 -18.47 6.20 0.28
N ALA A 94 -18.73 5.86 -0.98
CA ALA A 94 -17.70 5.41 -1.90
C ALA A 94 -16.84 6.62 -2.32
N PRO A 95 -15.52 6.61 -2.09
CA PRO A 95 -14.67 7.72 -2.49
C PRO A 95 -14.51 7.73 -4.00
N ILE A 96 -14.76 8.90 -4.60
CA ILE A 96 -14.50 9.14 -6.02
C ILE A 96 -13.12 9.75 -6.19
N ILE A 97 -12.35 9.13 -7.08
CA ILE A 97 -10.93 9.40 -7.33
C ILE A 97 -10.79 9.97 -8.74
N GLY A 98 -10.12 11.11 -8.85
CA GLY A 98 -9.81 11.70 -10.15
C GLY A 98 -8.72 10.89 -10.87
N GLY A 99 -8.79 10.83 -12.20
CA GLY A 99 -7.79 10.11 -13.02
C GLY A 99 -6.33 10.50 -12.73
N ALA A 100 -6.06 11.75 -12.36
CA ALA A 100 -4.72 12.21 -11.99
C ALA A 100 -4.15 11.50 -10.74
N GLN A 101 -5.00 11.04 -9.84
CA GLN A 101 -4.58 10.36 -8.61
C GLN A 101 -4.13 8.92 -8.85
N ILE A 102 -4.54 8.30 -9.96
CA ILE A 102 -4.10 6.95 -10.35
C ILE A 102 -2.95 6.95 -11.36
N THR A 103 -2.58 8.11 -11.91
CA THR A 103 -1.50 8.24 -12.91
C THR A 103 -0.18 7.68 -12.42
N GLY A 104 0.14 7.83 -11.13
CA GLY A 104 1.35 7.25 -10.55
C GLY A 104 1.36 5.71 -10.60
N LEU A 105 0.21 5.07 -10.39
CA LEU A 105 0.07 3.61 -10.49
C LEU A 105 0.14 3.12 -11.94
N GLN A 106 -0.48 3.86 -12.86
CA GLN A 106 -0.40 3.57 -14.30
C GLN A 106 1.04 3.69 -14.83
N ALA A 107 1.77 4.71 -14.39
CA ALA A 107 3.18 4.88 -14.74
C ALA A 107 4.05 3.74 -14.18
N GLU A 108 3.74 3.23 -12.99
CA GLU A 108 4.45 2.07 -12.44
C GLU A 108 4.17 0.79 -13.24
N GLU A 109 2.91 0.51 -13.56
CA GLU A 109 2.55 -0.61 -14.42
C GLU A 109 3.23 -0.52 -15.80
N ALA A 110 3.20 0.65 -16.44
CA ALA A 110 3.84 0.87 -17.74
C ALA A 110 5.35 0.64 -17.68
N ARG A 111 6.03 1.02 -16.59
CA ARG A 111 7.46 0.74 -16.39
C ARG A 111 7.75 -0.75 -16.29
N GLU A 112 6.95 -1.48 -15.52
CA GLU A 112 7.09 -2.94 -15.38
C GLU A 112 6.87 -3.63 -16.73
N GLN A 113 5.81 -3.26 -17.45
CA GLN A 113 5.52 -3.78 -18.78
C GLN A 113 6.65 -3.48 -19.78
N ALA A 114 7.19 -2.26 -19.77
CA ALA A 114 8.31 -1.90 -20.63
C ALA A 114 9.59 -2.70 -20.31
N ALA A 115 9.88 -2.95 -19.03
CA ALA A 115 11.02 -3.77 -18.63
C ALA A 115 10.86 -5.23 -19.09
N ILE A 116 9.65 -5.78 -19.01
CA ILE A 116 9.35 -7.14 -19.48
C ILE A 116 9.45 -7.22 -21.01
N ALA A 117 8.88 -6.25 -21.73
CA ALA A 117 8.98 -6.16 -23.17
C ALA A 117 10.44 -6.09 -23.63
N ALA A 118 11.25 -5.21 -23.03
CA ALA A 118 12.68 -5.11 -23.33
C ALA A 118 13.45 -6.41 -23.07
N ILE A 119 13.09 -7.17 -22.02
CA ILE A 119 13.70 -8.49 -21.76
C ILE A 119 13.27 -9.52 -22.80
N ARG A 120 12.02 -9.45 -23.29
CA ARG A 120 11.50 -10.36 -24.31
C ARG A 120 12.09 -10.07 -25.70
N ASP A 121 12.29 -8.80 -26.01
CA ASP A 121 12.80 -8.33 -27.30
C ASP A 121 14.33 -8.42 -27.38
N ALA A 122 15.02 -8.69 -26.26
CA ALA A 122 16.46 -8.90 -26.25
C ALA A 122 16.84 -10.14 -27.08
N GLU A 123 17.62 -9.91 -28.13
CA GLU A 123 18.04 -10.95 -29.07
C GLU A 123 19.05 -11.93 -28.43
N THR A 124 19.75 -11.46 -27.39
CA THR A 124 20.79 -12.24 -26.72
C THR A 124 20.57 -12.34 -25.21
N TYR A 125 21.02 -13.46 -24.63
CA TYR A 125 21.02 -13.66 -23.18
C TYR A 125 21.82 -12.57 -22.44
N GLN A 126 22.95 -12.14 -23.01
CA GLN A 126 23.79 -11.09 -22.41
C GLN A 126 23.07 -9.74 -22.36
N GLU A 127 22.33 -9.40 -23.41
CA GLU A 127 21.50 -8.19 -23.45
C GLU A 127 20.36 -8.25 -22.44
N ALA A 128 19.63 -9.37 -22.39
CA ALA A 128 18.61 -9.58 -21.37
C ALA A 128 19.18 -9.47 -19.94
N GLN A 129 20.40 -9.97 -19.71
CA GLN A 129 21.07 -9.86 -18.42
C GLN A 129 21.49 -8.41 -18.11
N ARG A 130 21.99 -7.64 -19.09
CA ARG A 130 22.31 -6.22 -18.92
C ARG A 130 21.06 -5.41 -18.56
N ILE A 131 19.94 -5.63 -19.24
CA ILE A 131 18.66 -4.97 -18.95
C ILE A 131 18.23 -5.28 -17.51
N ARG A 132 18.27 -6.55 -17.08
CA ARG A 132 17.93 -6.94 -15.70
C ARG A 132 18.81 -6.25 -14.66
N MET A 133 20.13 -6.22 -14.88
CA MET A 133 21.05 -5.57 -13.94
C MET A 133 20.82 -4.06 -13.87
N ALA A 134 20.54 -3.40 -14.99
CA ALA A 134 20.21 -1.99 -15.04
C ALA A 134 18.92 -1.69 -14.25
N THR A 135 17.85 -2.45 -14.49
CA THR A 135 16.58 -2.30 -13.77
C THR A 135 16.77 -2.49 -12.27
N ALA A 136 17.44 -3.57 -11.84
CA ALA A 136 17.71 -3.83 -10.43
C ALA A 136 18.52 -2.70 -9.76
N LYS A 137 19.51 -2.14 -10.47
CA LYS A 137 20.31 -1.01 -9.97
C LYS A 137 19.46 0.25 -9.76
N THR A 138 18.55 0.55 -10.69
CA THR A 138 17.64 1.70 -10.57
C THR A 138 16.66 1.53 -9.42
N GLU A 139 16.09 0.35 -9.23
CA GLU A 139 15.19 0.05 -8.12
C GLU A 139 15.90 0.15 -6.76
N ALA A 140 17.11 -0.39 -6.66
CA ALA A 140 17.94 -0.29 -5.44
C ALA A 140 18.31 1.17 -5.12
N ALA A 141 18.57 2.01 -6.13
CA ALA A 141 18.79 3.44 -5.94
C ALA A 141 17.52 4.14 -5.41
N ARG A 142 16.34 3.83 -5.98
CA ARG A 142 15.06 4.38 -5.52
C ARG A 142 14.77 3.99 -4.07
N ARG A 143 14.95 2.72 -3.69
CA ARG A 143 14.75 2.26 -2.31
C ARG A 143 15.69 2.96 -1.33
N ARG A 144 16.96 3.18 -1.71
CA ARG A 144 17.91 3.94 -0.90
C ARG A 144 17.49 5.40 -0.74
N ALA A 145 17.04 6.05 -1.81
CA ALA A 145 16.56 7.43 -1.77
C ALA A 145 15.32 7.56 -0.86
N ALA A 146 14.34 6.67 -1.00
CA ALA A 146 13.15 6.66 -0.15
C ALA A 146 13.50 6.49 1.35
N ARG A 147 14.39 5.53 1.67
CA ARG A 147 14.89 5.35 3.04
C ARG A 147 15.65 6.57 3.55
N ALA A 148 16.44 7.22 2.70
CA ALA A 148 17.17 8.42 3.10
C ALA A 148 16.21 9.57 3.45
N VAL A 149 15.13 9.74 2.68
CA VAL A 149 14.07 10.72 2.98
C VAL A 149 13.36 10.38 4.29
N GLU A 150 12.96 9.12 4.48
CA GLU A 150 12.31 8.65 5.71
C GLU A 150 13.21 8.86 6.94
N LEU A 151 14.49 8.50 6.84
CA LEU A 151 15.47 8.73 7.91
C LEU A 151 15.70 10.21 8.19
N ALA A 152 15.70 11.06 7.15
CA ALA A 152 15.80 12.51 7.32
C ALA A 152 14.58 13.07 8.07
N GLN A 153 13.36 12.62 7.71
CA GLN A 153 12.13 12.98 8.41
C GLN A 153 12.16 12.53 9.88
N LEU A 154 12.56 11.28 10.14
CA LEU A 154 12.70 10.78 11.51
C LEU A 154 13.74 11.54 12.32
N ARG A 155 14.87 11.93 11.71
CA ARG A 155 15.88 12.78 12.36
C ARG A 155 15.31 14.15 12.70
N GLU A 156 14.57 14.76 11.79
CA GLU A 156 13.90 16.05 12.02
C GLU A 156 12.89 15.95 13.17
N LEU A 157 12.03 14.93 13.17
CA LEU A 157 11.05 14.68 14.23
C LEU A 157 11.70 14.44 15.60
N ARG A 158 12.81 13.70 15.64
CA ARG A 158 13.58 13.46 16.88
C ARG A 158 14.30 14.71 17.39
N GLY A 159 14.62 15.66 16.53
CA GLY A 159 15.28 16.91 16.90
C GLY A 159 14.33 18.00 17.39
N LYS A 160 13.03 17.89 17.12
CA LYS A 160 12.04 18.89 17.54
C LYS A 160 11.86 18.85 19.06
N PRO A 161 11.98 20.01 19.76
CA PRO A 161 11.68 20.07 21.18
C PRO A 161 10.20 19.75 21.41
N MET A 162 9.93 19.12 22.55
CA MET A 162 8.61 18.62 22.85
C MET A 162 7.70 19.75 23.38
N ALA A 163 6.45 19.79 22.90
CA ALA A 163 5.49 20.85 23.23
C ALA A 163 4.50 20.49 24.37
N PHE A 164 4.67 19.33 25.02
CA PHE A 164 3.78 18.91 26.11
C PHE A 164 4.24 19.49 27.45
N ALA A 165 3.29 19.92 28.28
CA ALA A 165 3.54 20.28 29.67
C ALA A 165 3.51 19.03 30.58
N ALA A 166 4.18 19.10 31.74
CA ALA A 166 3.96 18.11 32.80
C ALA A 166 2.47 18.13 33.23
N GLY A 167 1.91 16.97 33.49
CA GLY A 167 0.48 16.75 33.75
C GLY A 167 -0.38 16.58 32.49
N ALA A 168 0.17 16.77 31.28
CA ALA A 168 -0.59 16.57 30.05
C ALA A 168 -0.88 15.09 29.79
N GLU A 169 -2.12 14.78 29.43
CA GLU A 169 -2.51 13.44 28.99
C GLU A 169 -2.14 13.23 27.51
N VAL A 170 -1.41 12.16 27.25
CA VAL A 170 -0.82 11.84 25.94
C VAL A 170 -1.07 10.38 25.58
N THR A 171 -1.17 10.12 24.29
CA THR A 171 -1.25 8.77 23.74
C THR A 171 0.02 8.44 22.97
N VAL A 172 0.55 7.25 23.19
CA VAL A 172 1.73 6.75 22.49
C VAL A 172 1.34 6.25 21.10
N THR A 173 2.13 6.61 20.09
CA THR A 173 1.99 6.19 18.70
C THR A 173 3.32 5.68 18.13
N ASN A 174 3.24 4.84 17.10
CA ASN A 174 4.40 4.32 16.38
C ASN A 174 5.39 3.53 17.27
N MET A 175 4.91 2.94 18.37
CA MET A 175 5.68 2.11 19.29
C MET A 175 4.96 0.76 19.48
N PRO A 176 5.37 -0.33 18.79
CA PRO A 176 4.55 -1.54 18.70
C PRO A 176 4.06 -2.14 20.02
N ALA A 177 4.85 -2.02 21.10
CA ALA A 177 4.48 -2.55 22.42
C ALA A 177 3.54 -1.66 23.24
N MET A 178 3.37 -0.39 22.85
CA MET A 178 2.66 0.63 23.62
C MET A 178 1.72 1.49 22.74
N ASP A 179 1.55 1.13 21.47
CA ASP A 179 0.74 1.89 20.51
C ASP A 179 -0.71 1.97 20.98
N GLY A 180 -1.22 3.19 21.07
CA GLY A 180 -2.56 3.48 21.59
C GLY A 180 -2.67 3.55 23.12
N LEU A 181 -1.60 3.31 23.89
CA LEU A 181 -1.64 3.50 25.34
C LEU A 181 -1.65 4.98 25.70
N THR A 182 -2.58 5.36 26.59
CA THR A 182 -2.69 6.71 27.14
C THR A 182 -2.02 6.79 28.51
N GLY A 183 -1.31 7.89 28.76
CA GLY A 183 -0.61 8.15 30.01
C GLY A 183 -0.46 9.64 30.28
N VAL A 184 0.11 9.99 31.43
CA VAL A 184 0.30 11.39 31.84
C VAL A 184 1.79 11.73 31.82
N VAL A 185 2.15 12.87 31.24
CA VAL A 185 3.54 13.34 31.23
C VAL A 185 3.96 13.76 32.64
N GLU A 186 4.94 13.09 33.24
CA GLU A 186 5.50 13.48 34.54
C GLU A 186 6.53 14.61 34.39
N ALA A 187 7.43 14.47 33.41
CA ALA A 187 8.53 15.40 33.20
C ALA A 187 8.99 15.39 31.74
N VAL A 188 9.49 16.53 31.27
CA VAL A 188 10.03 16.71 29.92
C VAL A 188 11.55 16.84 29.99
N ASN A 189 12.25 16.00 29.23
CA ASN A 189 13.72 15.94 29.17
C ASN A 189 14.18 16.06 27.71
N GLY A 190 14.23 17.30 27.20
CA GLY A 190 14.62 17.59 25.83
C GLY A 190 13.62 17.00 24.80
N PRO A 191 14.05 16.12 23.87
CA PRO A 191 13.17 15.51 22.88
C PRO A 191 12.38 14.30 23.41
N ALA A 192 12.45 14.00 24.70
CA ALA A 192 11.75 12.87 25.33
C ALA A 192 10.98 13.30 26.57
N ALA A 193 9.93 12.56 26.90
CA ALA A 193 9.16 12.70 28.13
C ALA A 193 9.31 11.46 29.01
N ARG A 194 9.14 11.62 30.31
CA ARG A 194 8.79 10.52 31.20
C ARG A 194 7.27 10.49 31.30
N VAL A 195 6.64 9.41 30.86
CA VAL A 195 5.18 9.26 30.82
C VAL A 195 4.77 8.16 31.77
N GLN A 196 3.82 8.45 32.64
CA GLN A 196 3.24 7.52 33.60
C GLN A 196 2.06 6.75 32.97
N PHE A 197 2.13 5.44 33.06
CA PHE A 197 1.07 4.50 32.70
C PHE A 197 0.71 3.70 33.95
N GLY A 198 -0.39 4.07 34.62
CA GLY A 198 -0.77 3.48 35.91
C GLY A 198 0.30 3.74 36.98
N ASN A 199 0.93 2.70 37.50
CA ASN A 199 1.96 2.79 38.54
C ASN A 199 3.42 2.72 38.02
N ARG A 200 3.62 2.78 36.69
CA ARG A 200 4.96 2.71 36.08
C ARG A 200 5.19 3.91 35.16
N SER A 201 6.42 4.40 35.11
CA SER A 201 6.80 5.52 34.24
C SER A 201 7.89 5.10 33.27
N TRP A 202 7.73 5.50 32.01
CA TRP A 202 8.61 5.11 30.91
C TRP A 202 9.14 6.35 30.21
N LYS A 203 10.38 6.30 29.73
CA LYS A 203 10.94 7.36 28.88
C LYS A 203 10.47 7.12 27.44
N ILE A 204 9.70 8.05 26.90
CA ILE A 204 9.13 7.99 25.55
C ILE A 204 9.64 9.19 24.73
N GLU A 205 10.01 8.96 23.47
CA GLU A 205 10.42 10.04 22.56
C GLU A 205 9.21 10.91 22.20
N GLY A 206 9.35 12.24 22.23
CA GLY A 206 8.24 13.18 22.07
C GLY A 206 7.50 13.07 20.74
N TRP A 207 8.19 12.70 19.66
CA TRP A 207 7.57 12.47 18.34
C TRP A 207 6.64 11.25 18.29
N ARG A 208 6.68 10.39 19.32
CA ARG A 208 5.78 9.25 19.50
C ARG A 208 4.57 9.60 20.38
N LEU A 209 4.45 10.83 20.88
CA LEU A 209 3.36 11.25 21.75
C LEU A 209 2.39 12.15 20.98
N LEU A 210 1.10 11.89 21.11
CA LEU A 210 0.02 12.77 20.65
C LEU A 210 -0.81 13.23 21.85
N PRO A 211 -1.40 14.44 21.84
CA PRO A 211 -2.38 14.82 22.86
C PRO A 211 -3.57 13.85 22.82
N ALA A 212 -4.00 13.33 23.98
CA ALA A 212 -5.11 12.38 24.05
C ALA A 212 -6.42 12.95 23.44
N SER A 213 -6.62 14.27 23.54
CA SER A 213 -7.76 14.98 22.96
C SER A 213 -7.80 15.00 21.42
N GLN A 214 -6.68 14.71 20.74
CA GLN A 214 -6.62 14.68 19.27
C GLN A 214 -7.02 13.33 18.67
N GLN A 215 -7.12 12.25 19.47
CA GLN A 215 -7.51 10.93 18.96
C GLN A 215 -9.02 10.82 18.66
N THR A 216 -9.87 11.63 19.30
CA THR A 216 -11.33 11.54 19.18
C THR A 216 -11.88 11.98 17.82
N LYS A 217 -11.07 12.58 16.95
CA LYS A 217 -11.51 13.11 15.63
C LYS A 217 -11.33 12.14 14.46
N ALA A 218 -10.88 10.91 14.70
CA ALA A 218 -10.53 9.94 13.65
C ALA A 218 -11.46 8.71 13.57
N ALA A 219 -12.60 8.71 14.26
CA ALA A 219 -13.61 7.64 14.19
C ALA A 219 -14.70 7.94 13.14
#